data_AF-A0A496Z4D4-F1
#
_entry.id   AF-A0A496Z4D4-F1
#
_cell.length_a   1.000
_cell.length_b   1.000
_cell.length_c   1.000
_cell.angle_alpha   90.00
_cell.angle_beta   90.00
_cell.angle_gamma   90.00
#
_symmetry.space_group_name_H-M   'P 1'
#
loop_
_entity.id
_entity.type
_entity.pdbx_description
1 polymer ?
#
loop_
_entity_poly.entity_id
_entity_poly.type
_entity_poly.pdbx_seq_one_letter_code
_entity_poly.pdbx_strand_id
1 'polypeptide(L)' 'MNSNAFSIKEVAEYFGVSTRTIRDWLKRDESFPRPFKKFGTLRFRREEIEKYWARNTWGKRKFM' A
#
# COMPACT_ATOMS: atom_id res chain seq x y z
N MET A 1 0.40 5.94 -19.10
CA MET A 1 0.13 6.64 -17.82
C MET A 1 0.98 6.00 -16.73
N ASN A 2 2.22 6.47 -16.51
CA ASN A 2 3.14 5.91 -15.50
C ASN A 2 3.27 6.86 -14.31
N SER A 3 2.28 6.83 -13.42
CA SER A 3 2.43 7.46 -12.10
C SER A 3 3.26 6.52 -11.23
N ASN A 4 4.50 6.89 -10.91
CA ASN A 4 5.39 6.12 -10.01
C ASN A 4 4.90 6.09 -8.54
N ALA A 5 3.69 6.57 -8.27
CA ALA A 5 3.16 6.65 -6.92
C ALA A 5 1.63 6.49 -6.85
N PHE A 6 1.18 5.73 -5.86
CA PHE A 6 -0.22 5.51 -5.52
C PHE A 6 -0.72 6.48 -4.45
N SER A 7 -1.97 6.87 -4.52
CA SER A 7 -2.73 7.43 -3.41
C SER A 7 -3.16 6.33 -2.44
N ILE A 8 -3.61 6.69 -1.24
CA ILE A 8 -4.14 5.72 -0.28
C ILE A 8 -5.33 4.92 -0.83
N LYS A 9 -6.11 5.51 -1.74
CA LYS A 9 -7.25 4.84 -2.38
C LYS A 9 -6.76 3.78 -3.38
N GLU A 10 -5.82 4.14 -4.25
CA GLU A 10 -5.21 3.20 -5.20
C GLU A 10 -4.49 2.05 -4.48
N VAL A 11 -3.81 2.33 -3.37
CA VAL A 11 -3.24 1.29 -2.51
C VAL A 11 -4.31 0.35 -1.96
N ALA A 12 -5.40 0.90 -1.44
CA ALA A 12 -6.50 0.09 -0.90
C ALA A 12 -7.14 -0.81 -1.98
N GLU A 13 -7.37 -0.25 -3.18
CA GLU A 13 -7.86 -0.99 -4.35
C GLU A 13 -6.87 -2.09 -4.77
N TYR A 14 -5.58 -1.79 -4.81
CA TYR A 14 -4.52 -2.75 -5.16
C TYR A 14 -4.51 -3.97 -4.22
N PHE A 15 -4.72 -3.76 -2.92
CA PHE A 15 -4.77 -4.83 -1.93
C PHE A 15 -6.17 -5.45 -1.75
N GLY A 16 -7.21 -4.91 -2.38
CA GLY A 16 -8.60 -5.35 -2.20
C GLY A 16 -9.14 -5.09 -0.78
N VAL A 17 -8.68 -4.03 -0.10
CA VAL A 17 -9.07 -3.69 1.28
C VAL A 17 -9.63 -2.26 1.39
N SER A 18 -10.10 -1.89 2.57
CA SER A 18 -10.55 -0.51 2.83
C SER A 18 -9.38 0.46 3.08
N THR A 19 -9.57 1.74 2.80
CA THR A 19 -8.59 2.78 3.16
C THR A 19 -8.35 2.87 4.67
N ARG A 20 -9.33 2.46 5.50
CA ARG A 20 -9.17 2.34 6.96
C ARG A 20 -8.16 1.26 7.31
N THR A 21 -8.24 0.10 6.67
CA THR A 21 -7.26 -0.99 6.83
C THR A 21 -5.85 -0.52 6.50
N ILE A 22 -5.68 0.24 5.41
CA ILE A 22 -4.36 0.83 5.08
C ILE A 22 -3.87 1.79 6.17
N ARG A 23 -4.75 2.64 6.72
CA ARG A 23 -4.39 3.53 7.85
C ARG A 23 -4.02 2.75 9.11
N ASP A 24 -4.66 1.62 9.35
CA ASP A 24 -4.33 0.76 10.48
C ASP A 24 -2.98 0.08 10.29
N TRP A 25 -2.65 -0.38 9.07
CA TRP A 25 -1.30 -0.88 8.73
C TRP A 25 -0.25 0.19 8.91
N LEU A 26 -0.49 1.44 8.49
CA LEU A 26 0.45 2.54 8.75
C LEU A 26 0.76 2.77 10.24
N LYS A 27 -0.18 2.43 11.13
CA LYS A 27 0.01 2.59 12.57
C LYS A 27 0.65 1.37 13.23
N ARG A 28 0.35 0.17 12.75
CA ARG A 28 0.63 -1.10 13.43
C ARG A 28 1.67 -1.97 12.75
N ASP A 29 1.86 -1.79 11.44
CA ASP A 29 2.79 -2.55 10.63
C ASP A 29 3.98 -1.67 10.25
N GLU A 30 5.10 -1.88 10.94
CA GLU A 30 6.34 -1.14 10.69
C GLU A 30 6.96 -1.46 9.33
N SER A 31 6.65 -2.62 8.75
CA SER A 31 7.13 -3.04 7.43
C SER A 31 6.29 -2.48 6.29
N PHE A 32 5.12 -1.90 6.58
CA PHE A 32 4.27 -1.30 5.55
C PHE A 32 4.93 -0.02 4.98
N PRO A 33 4.92 0.15 3.64
CA PRO A 33 5.53 1.32 2.99
C PRO A 33 5.05 2.65 3.55
N ARG A 34 6.00 3.50 3.93
CA ARG A 34 5.70 4.82 4.49
C ARG A 34 5.36 5.79 3.36
N PRO A 35 4.26 6.56 3.48
CA PRO A 35 3.90 7.51 2.47
C PRO A 35 4.74 8.78 2.56
N PHE A 36 4.80 9.52 1.45
CA PHE A 36 5.39 10.84 1.35
C PHE A 36 4.34 11.84 0.86
N LYS A 37 4.56 13.13 1.15
CA LYS A 37 3.71 14.22 0.62
C LYS A 37 4.22 14.64 -0.75
N LYS A 38 3.33 14.70 -1.73
CA LYS A 38 3.60 15.26 -3.07
C LYS A 38 2.43 16.14 -3.47
N PHE A 39 2.68 17.42 -3.75
CA PHE A 39 1.65 18.41 -4.07
C PHE A 39 0.49 18.43 -3.07
N GLY A 40 0.82 18.47 -1.76
CA GLY A 40 -0.19 18.45 -0.69
C GLY A 40 -0.94 17.14 -0.48
N THR A 41 -0.71 16.13 -1.33
CA THR A 41 -1.40 14.83 -1.28
C THR A 41 -0.48 13.73 -0.77
N LEU A 42 -1.02 12.84 0.05
CA LEU A 42 -0.31 11.66 0.56
C LEU A 42 -0.18 10.60 -0.54
N ARG A 43 1.06 10.17 -0.79
CA ARG A 43 1.41 9.23 -1.87
C ARG A 43 2.35 8.14 -1.38
N PHE A 44 2.30 6.99 -2.04
CA PHE A 44 3.12 5.82 -1.78
C PHE A 44 3.94 5.50 -3.02
N ARG A 45 5.21 5.13 -2.86
CA ARG A 45 6.00 4.70 -4.03
C ARG A 45 5.45 3.36 -4.50
N ARG A 46 5.18 3.27 -5.80
CA ARG A 46 4.62 2.07 -6.40
C ARG A 46 5.48 0.83 -6.13
N GLU A 47 6.79 0.95 -6.34
CA GLU A 47 7.74 -0.14 -6.13
C GLU A 47 7.75 -0.67 -4.69
N GLU A 48 7.58 0.20 -3.69
CA GLU A 48 7.57 -0.23 -2.29
C GLU A 48 6.29 -0.99 -1.95
N ILE A 49 5.15 -0.55 -2.50
CA ILE A 49 3.86 -1.23 -2.37
C ILE A 49 3.92 -2.62 -3.02
N GLU A 50 4.47 -2.70 -4.23
CA GLU A 50 4.63 -3.97 -4.95
C GLU A 50 5.62 -4.91 -4.23
N LYS A 51 6.73 -4.40 -3.70
CA LYS A 51 7.68 -5.18 -2.89
C LYS A 51 7.04 -5.71 -1.61
N TYR A 52 6.27 -4.88 -0.91
CA TYR A 52 5.54 -5.29 0.28
C TYR A 52 4.51 -6.38 -0.05
N TRP A 53 3.79 -6.24 -1.16
CA TRP A 53 2.87 -7.27 -1.64
C TRP A 53 3.59 -8.56 -1.99
N ALA A 54 4.69 -8.51 -2.74
CA ALA A 54 5.49 -9.69 -3.07
C ALA A 54 6.02 -10.41 -1.82
N ARG A 55 6.43 -9.65 -0.80
CA ARG A 55 6.89 -10.19 0.49
C ARG A 55 5.77 -10.90 1.26
N ASN A 56 4.54 -10.40 1.18
CA ASN A 56 3.41 -10.92 1.95
C ASN A 56 2.55 -11.95 1.19
N THR A 57 2.71 -12.08 -0.13
CA THR A 57 1.90 -12.97 -0.98
C THR A 57 2.34 -14.43 -0.95
N TRP A 58 3.59 -14.74 -0.55
CA TRP A 58 4.02 -16.13 -0.36
C TRP A 58 3.44 -16.79 0.91
N GLY A 59 2.66 -16.06 1.72
CA GLY A 59 1.99 -16.56 2.92
C GLY A 59 0.44 -16.56 2.89
N LYS A 60 -0.20 -16.03 1.84
CA LYS A 60 -1.68 -15.86 1.78
C LYS A 60 -2.34 -16.49 0.55
N ARG A 61 -1.99 -17.73 0.25
CA ARG A 61 -2.86 -18.67 -0.50
C ARG A 61 -4.13 -19.07 0.32
N LYS A 62 -4.62 -18.17 1.18
CA LYS A 62 -5.62 -18.43 2.26
C LYS A 62 -6.62 -17.28 2.45
N PHE A 63 -6.88 -16.49 1.41
CA PHE A 63 -8.12 -15.71 1.31
C PHE A 63 -8.72 -15.91 -0.08
N MET A 64 -8.73 -17.19 -0.48
CA MET A 64 -9.84 -17.80 -1.20
C MET A 64 -11.02 -17.90 -0.23
#